data_AF-A0A3E3DZU3-F1
#
_entry.id   AF-A0A3E3DZU3-F1
#
_cell.length_a   1.000
_cell.length_b   1.000
_cell.length_c   1.000
_cell.angle_alpha   90.00
_cell.angle_beta   90.00
_cell.angle_gamma   90.00
#
_symmetry.space_group_name_H-M   'P 1'
#
loop_
_entity.id
_entity.type
_entity.pdbx_description
1 polymer ?
#
loop_
_entity_poly.entity_id
_entity_poly.type
_entity_poly.pdbx_seq_one_letter_code
_entity_poly.pdbx_strand_id
1 'polypeptide(L)'
;MKYYGNQGARNYARKFYSSKAWTVKSKAYRKSHPLCERCLKRGIYTKSTCVHHKEHISKDNCNDMSVLLGDDNLEALCDDCHAKEHSKRTYYEFNEDGSMVLGDDDE
;
A
#
# COMPACT_ATOMS: atom_id res chain seq x y z
N MET A 1 -13.32 15.59 -3.03
CA MET A 1 -12.67 14.54 -2.22
C MET A 1 -12.39 13.37 -3.15
N LYS A 2 -11.13 13.11 -3.54
CA LYS A 2 -10.80 11.96 -4.39
C LYS A 2 -10.75 10.72 -3.49
N TYR A 3 -11.74 9.82 -3.63
CA TYR A 3 -11.78 8.53 -2.95
C TYR A 3 -10.89 7.56 -3.73
N TYR A 4 -9.71 7.24 -3.20
CA TYR A 4 -8.90 6.16 -3.76
C TYR A 4 -9.44 4.82 -3.27
N GLY A 5 -10.27 4.21 -4.13
CA GLY A 5 -10.24 2.79 -4.46
C GLY A 5 -10.26 1.79 -3.31
N ASN A 6 -11.46 1.29 -3.02
CA ASN A 6 -11.76 0.04 -2.32
C ASN A 6 -11.32 -1.21 -3.15
N GLN A 7 -10.10 -1.22 -3.69
CA GLN A 7 -9.56 -2.29 -4.55
C GLN A 7 -8.23 -2.83 -3.99
N GLY A 8 -8.21 -3.19 -2.71
CA GLY A 8 -7.02 -3.76 -2.07
C GLY A 8 -7.26 -4.39 -0.70
N ALA A 9 -8.33 -4.00 0.00
CA ALA A 9 -8.72 -4.66 1.23
C ALA A 9 -9.38 -6.01 0.90
N ARG A 10 -8.64 -7.11 1.07
CA ARG A 10 -9.23 -8.45 1.17
C ARG A 10 -10.39 -8.41 2.18
N ASN A 11 -11.49 -9.12 1.91
CA ASN A 11 -12.77 -8.99 2.64
C ASN A 11 -12.66 -8.98 4.18
N TYR A 12 -11.67 -9.68 4.76
CA TYR A 12 -11.44 -9.72 6.21
C TYR A 12 -10.89 -8.40 6.78
N ALA A 13 -10.09 -7.64 6.02
CA ALA A 13 -9.47 -6.39 6.48
C ALA A 13 -10.37 -5.16 6.29
N ARG A 14 -11.48 -5.28 5.55
CA ARG A 14 -12.39 -4.16 5.26
C ARG A 14 -12.94 -3.51 6.53
N LYS A 15 -13.32 -4.32 7.53
CA LYS A 15 -13.81 -3.81 8.83
C LYS A 15 -12.73 -3.01 9.54
N PHE A 16 -11.49 -3.50 9.54
CA PHE A 16 -10.34 -2.82 10.13
C PHE A 16 -10.07 -1.46 9.46
N TYR A 17 -9.99 -1.42 8.13
CA TYR A 17 -9.75 -0.17 7.39
C TYR A 17 -10.88 0.86 7.57
N SER A 18 -12.11 0.42 7.81
CA SER A 18 -13.24 1.30 8.16
C SER A 18 -13.28 1.72 9.63
N SER A 19 -12.39 1.18 10.48
CA SER A 19 -12.42 1.42 11.91
C SER A 19 -11.96 2.84 12.27
N LYS A 20 -12.50 3.35 13.39
CA LYS A 20 -12.05 4.61 13.99
C LYS A 20 -10.57 4.55 14.39
N ALA A 21 -10.12 3.40 14.91
CA ALA A 21 -8.74 3.18 15.32
C ALA A 21 -7.77 3.39 14.16
N TRP A 22 -8.00 2.75 13.02
CA TRP A 22 -7.18 2.94 11.82
C TRP A 22 -7.22 4.38 11.31
N THR A 23 -8.42 4.99 11.25
CA THR A 23 -8.57 6.36 10.76
C THR A 23 -7.78 7.37 11.60
N VAL A 24 -7.82 7.23 12.93
CA VAL A 24 -7.06 8.09 13.86
C VAL A 24 -5.57 7.82 13.72
N LYS A 25 -5.16 6.54 13.73
CA LYS A 25 -3.75 6.16 13.61
C LYS A 25 -3.13 6.66 12.31
N SER A 26 -3.77 6.39 11.17
CA SER A 26 -3.29 6.81 9.84
C SER A 26 -3.14 8.34 9.73
N LYS A 27 -4.07 9.11 10.32
CA LYS A 27 -3.96 10.58 10.36
C LYS A 27 -2.80 11.04 11.25
N ALA A 28 -2.67 10.47 12.44
CA ALA A 28 -1.60 10.82 13.37
C ALA A 28 -0.23 10.48 12.77
N TYR A 29 -0.09 9.30 12.18
CA TYR A 29 1.15 8.83 11.55
C TYR A 29 1.58 9.72 10.39
N ARG A 30 0.67 10.16 9.51
CA ARG A 30 1.02 11.12 8.44
C ARG A 30 1.31 12.53 8.94
N LYS A 31 0.82 12.88 10.13
CA LYS A 31 1.15 14.16 10.77
C LYS A 31 2.60 14.14 11.29
N SER A 32 3.05 13.03 11.86
CA SER A 32 4.45 12.85 12.27
C SER A 32 5.39 12.57 11.10
N HIS A 33 4.88 11.93 10.04
CA HIS A 33 5.62 11.60 8.81
C HIS A 33 4.98 12.32 7.60
N PRO A 34 5.16 13.65 7.47
CA PRO A 34 4.49 14.45 6.43
C PRO A 34 5.03 14.20 5.01
N LEU A 35 6.19 13.55 4.90
CA LEU A 35 6.83 13.18 3.64
C LEU A 35 6.75 11.67 3.42
N CYS A 36 6.76 11.26 2.15
CA CYS A 36 6.90 9.88 1.74
C CYS A 36 8.27 9.35 2.21
N GLU A 37 8.26 8.35 3.08
CA GLU A 37 9.49 7.81 3.69
C GLU A 37 10.42 7.18 2.65
N ARG A 38 9.85 6.51 1.63
CA ARG A 38 10.64 5.92 0.53
C ARG A 38 11.25 6.99 -0.38
N CYS A 39 10.53 8.08 -0.65
CA CYS A 39 11.08 9.22 -1.40
C CYS A 39 12.17 9.94 -0.60
N LEU A 40 11.94 10.16 0.69
CA LEU A 40 12.89 10.85 1.56
C LEU A 40 14.23 10.10 1.65
N LYS A 41 14.20 8.76 1.74
CA LYS A 41 15.40 7.91 1.66
C LYS A 41 16.22 8.11 0.38
N ARG A 42 15.59 8.57 -0.70
CA ARG A 42 16.22 8.87 -2.01
C ARG A 42 16.55 10.35 -2.19
N GLY A 43 16.38 11.19 -1.15
CA GLY A 43 16.56 12.64 -1.23
C GLY A 43 15.44 13.39 -1.96
N ILE A 44 14.28 12.75 -2.16
CA ILE A 44 13.13 13.34 -2.85
C ILE A 44 12.08 13.76 -1.82
N TYR A 45 11.66 15.02 -1.87
CA TYR A 45 10.71 15.60 -0.93
C TYR A 45 9.29 15.57 -1.50
N THR A 46 8.60 14.44 -1.34
CA THR A 46 7.20 14.26 -1.75
C THR A 46 6.31 14.13 -0.53
N LYS A 47 5.16 14.81 -0.51
CA LYS A 47 4.17 14.70 0.57
C LYS A 47 3.63 13.26 0.68
N SER A 48 3.44 12.77 1.90
CA SER A 48 2.72 11.51 2.15
C SER A 48 1.20 11.71 2.00
N THR A 49 0.57 10.78 1.29
CA THR A 49 -0.88 10.79 1.01
C THR A 49 -1.59 9.63 1.72
N CYS A 50 -0.88 8.53 1.94
CA CYS A 50 -1.41 7.31 2.56
C CYS A 50 -0.43 6.73 3.60
N VAL A 51 -0.92 5.76 4.37
CA VAL A 51 -0.12 4.92 5.25
C VAL A 51 -0.26 3.50 4.75
N HIS A 52 0.87 2.83 4.55
CA HIS A 52 0.98 1.46 4.09
C HIS A 52 1.48 0.56 5.23
N HIS A 53 1.06 -0.71 5.22
CA HIS A 53 1.54 -1.73 6.14
C HIS A 53 2.70 -2.50 5.50
N LYS A 54 3.89 -2.50 6.11
CA LYS A 54 5.08 -3.19 5.58
C LYS A 54 4.86 -4.70 5.50
N GLU A 55 4.35 -5.29 6.58
CA GLU A 55 3.79 -6.63 6.61
C GLU A 55 2.30 -6.55 6.29
N HIS A 56 1.89 -7.23 5.22
CA HIS A 56 0.49 -7.25 4.80
C HIS A 56 -0.41 -7.91 5.86
N ILE A 57 -1.58 -7.31 6.07
CA ILE A 57 -2.62 -7.91 6.89
C ILE A 57 -3.14 -9.18 6.20
N SER A 58 -2.95 -10.33 6.84
CA SER A 58 -3.40 -11.67 6.46
C SER A 58 -4.58 -12.12 7.32
N LYS A 59 -5.12 -13.32 7.09
CA LYS A 59 -6.14 -13.90 7.98
C LYS A 59 -5.57 -14.24 9.36
N ASP A 60 -4.29 -14.59 9.41
CA ASP A 60 -3.64 -15.09 10.62
C ASP A 60 -3.21 -13.95 11.56
N ASN A 61 -2.84 -12.79 11.00
CA ASN A 61 -2.40 -11.62 11.77
C ASN A 61 -3.47 -10.53 11.94
N CYS A 62 -4.70 -10.72 11.42
CA CYS A 62 -5.77 -9.69 11.44
C CYS A 62 -6.30 -9.28 12.83
N ASN A 63 -5.84 -9.94 13.90
CA ASN A 63 -6.15 -9.58 15.28
C ASN A 63 -4.91 -9.10 16.07
N ASP A 64 -3.73 -9.10 15.43
CA ASP A 64 -2.49 -8.67 16.07
C ASP A 64 -2.38 -7.14 16.02
N MET A 65 -2.54 -6.50 17.18
CA MET A 65 -2.49 -5.05 17.29
C MET A 65 -1.13 -4.45 16.93
N SER A 66 -0.04 -5.22 17.07
CA SER A 66 1.30 -4.77 16.69
C SER A 66 1.44 -4.68 15.16
N VAL A 67 0.88 -5.65 14.43
CA VAL A 67 0.80 -5.61 12.96
C VAL A 67 -0.16 -4.53 12.49
N LEU A 68 -1.33 -4.40 13.14
CA LEU A 68 -2.37 -3.49 12.69
C LEU A 68 -2.05 -2.01 12.94
N LEU A 69 -1.51 -1.67 14.12
CA LEU A 69 -1.36 -0.28 14.59
C LEU A 69 0.06 0.07 15.09
N GLY A 70 0.99 -0.88 15.10
CA GLY A 70 2.38 -0.64 15.52
C GLY A 70 3.13 0.21 14.50
N ASP A 71 3.84 1.24 14.95
CA ASP A 71 4.56 2.16 14.06
C ASP A 71 5.67 1.47 13.26
N ASP A 72 6.23 0.40 13.81
CA ASP A 72 7.27 -0.40 13.16
C ASP A 72 6.74 -1.07 11.88
N ASN A 73 5.46 -1.40 11.84
CA ASN A 73 4.81 -2.01 10.67
C ASN A 73 4.16 -0.98 9.71
N LEU A 74 4.23 0.31 10.01
CA LEU A 74 3.65 1.35 9.17
C LEU A 74 4.73 2.09 8.39
N GLU A 75 4.36 2.62 7.24
CA GLU A 75 5.15 3.61 6.50
C GLU A 75 4.23 4.63 5.81
N ALA A 76 4.63 5.90 5.80
CA ALA A 76 3.93 6.98 5.11
C ALA A 76 4.43 7.08 3.67
N LEU A 77 3.53 6.93 2.70
CA LEU A 77 3.87 6.89 1.27
C LEU A 77 3.12 7.96 0.47
N CYS A 78 3.71 8.36 -0.66
CA CYS A 78 2.97 9.03 -1.74
C CYS A 78 2.23 8.00 -2.60
N ASP A 79 1.29 8.48 -3.41
CA ASP A 79 0.46 7.62 -4.27
C ASP A 79 1.30 6.77 -5.22
N ASP A 80 2.39 7.30 -5.79
CA ASP A 80 3.27 6.57 -6.71
C ASP A 80 4.02 5.43 -6.01
N CYS A 81 4.56 5.68 -4.81
CA CYS A 81 5.25 4.65 -4.05
C CYS A 81 4.29 3.57 -3.57
N HIS A 82 3.08 3.96 -3.16
CA HIS A 82 2.03 3.03 -2.78
C HIS A 82 1.53 2.19 -3.97
N ALA A 83 1.35 2.81 -5.13
CA ALA A 83 0.93 2.14 -6.35
C ALA A 83 1.99 1.12 -6.80
N LYS A 84 3.28 1.45 -6.71
CA LYS A 84 4.38 0.52 -7.05
C LYS A 84 4.44 -0.70 -6.15
N GLU A 85 4.03 -0.57 -4.90
CA GLU A 85 3.96 -1.70 -3.96
C GLU A 85 2.82 -2.65 -4.32
N HIS A 86 1.68 -2.10 -4.75
CA HIS A 86 0.50 -2.90 -5.13
C HIS A 86 0.42 -3.24 -6.61
N SER A 87 1.28 -2.67 -7.46
CA SER A 87 1.31 -2.99 -8.88
C SER A 87 1.86 -4.40 -9.05
N LYS A 88 1.01 -5.33 -9.49
CA LYS A 88 1.48 -6.56 -10.11
C LYS A 88 2.30 -6.18 -11.33
N ARG A 89 3.46 -6.81 -11.51
CA ARG A 89 4.19 -6.66 -12.78
C ARG A 89 3.32 -7.29 -13.84
N THR A 90 2.90 -6.49 -14.81
CA THR A 90 2.28 -6.97 -16.04
C THR A 90 3.34 -6.78 -17.11
N TYR A 91 3.90 -7.87 -17.61
CA TYR A 91 4.79 -7.82 -18.75
C TYR A 91 4.00 -8.17 -20.01
N TYR A 92 4.28 -7.41 -21.07
CA TYR A 92 3.73 -7.65 -22.39
C TYR A 92 4.88 -8.18 -23.24
N GLU A 93 4.80 -9.43 -23.65
CA GLU A 93 5.70 -9.98 -24.64
C GLU A 93 5.04 -9.88 -26.02
N PHE A 94 5.87 -9.74 -27.05
CA PHE A 94 5.41 -9.76 -28.44
C PHE A 94 6.10 -10.93 -29.14
N ASN A 95 5.32 -11.79 -29.78
CA ASN A 95 5.87 -12.87 -30.60
C ASN A 95 6.48 -12.30 -31.89
N GLU A 96 7.18 -13.13 -32.66
CA GLU A 96 7.85 -12.74 -33.92
C GLU A 96 6.91 -12.10 -34.95
N ASP A 97 5.60 -12.36 -34.87
CA ASP A 97 4.56 -11.79 -35.73
C ASP A 97 4.03 -10.43 -35.23
N GLY A 98 4.54 -9.92 -34.10
CA GLY A 98 4.07 -8.68 -33.46
C GLY A 98 2.79 -8.85 -32.63
N SER A 99 2.33 -10.07 -32.40
CA SER A 99 1.16 -10.35 -31.55
C SER A 99 1.53 -10.28 -30.07
N MET A 100 0.70 -9.59 -29.27
CA MET A 100 0.87 -9.49 -27.82
C MET A 100 0.52 -10.82 -27.13
N VAL A 101 1.44 -11.33 -26.31
CA VAL A 101 1.24 -12.44 -25.39
C VAL A 101 1.34 -11.91 -23.96
N LEU A 102 0.33 -12.24 -23.15
CA LEU A 102 0.34 -11.99 -21.71
C LEU A 102 1.18 -13.10 -21.07
N GLY A 103 2.20 -12.71 -20.33
CA GLY A 103 2.77 -13.64 -19.37
C GLY A 103 2.27 -13.30 -17.98
N ASP A 104 1.74 -14.31 -17.31
CA ASP A 104 1.31 -14.22 -15.93
C ASP A 104 2.48 -14.66 -15.04
N ASP A 105 2.88 -13.80 -14.09
CA ASP A 105 3.70 -14.19 -12.95
C ASP A 105 2.81 -15.01 -12.00
N ASP A 106 2.72 -16.32 -12.25
CA ASP A 106 2.25 -17.28 -11.25
C ASP A 106 3.32 -17.39 -10.15
N GLU A 107 3.14 -16.63 -9.07
CA GLU A 107 3.70 -16.93 -7.74
C GLU A 107 2.72 -17.82 -6.95
#